data_AF-A0A0R1P873-F1
#
_entry.id   AF-A0A0R1P873-F1
#
_cell.length_a   1.000
_cell.length_b   1.000
_cell.length_c   1.000
_cell.angle_alpha   90.00
_cell.angle_beta   90.00
_cell.angle_gamma   90.00
#
_symmetry.space_group_name_H-M   'P 1'
#
loop_
_entity.id
_entity.type
_entity.pdbx_description
1 polymer ?
#
loop_
_entity_poly.entity_id
_entity_poly.type
_entity_poly.pdbx_seq_one_letter_code
_entity_poly.pdbx_strand_id
1 'polypeptide(L)'
;MFEYENLPRDKKEDYLELAILKYLQIVQEPVERAQVLAYLSEHDIFLPHEEFEPNSNGTDLKIKPRFSFALTSLEHAGLIYHPQHGIMALTDLGNKVRTSDTHIVKELVRSGWRKYNANKDKK
;
A
#
# COMPACT_ATOMS: atom_id res chain seq x y z
N MET A 1 2.73 19.69 8.39
CA MET A 1 1.66 18.76 8.05
C MET A 1 1.61 18.68 6.53
N PHE A 2 1.88 17.51 5.93
CA PHE A 2 1.84 17.34 4.47
C PHE A 2 0.36 17.16 4.10
N GLU A 3 -0.23 18.09 3.35
CA GLU A 3 -1.66 18.04 3.02
C GLU A 3 -1.94 16.95 1.99
N TYR A 4 -2.25 15.73 2.47
CA TYR A 4 -2.63 14.59 1.65
C TYR A 4 -3.80 14.92 0.71
N GLU A 5 -4.76 15.75 1.15
CA GLU A 5 -5.94 16.13 0.36
C GLU A 5 -5.60 16.78 -0.98
N ASN A 6 -4.56 17.64 -0.98
CA ASN A 6 -4.11 18.41 -2.15
C ASN A 6 -3.17 17.64 -3.08
N LEU A 7 -2.86 16.38 -2.76
CA LEU A 7 -2.02 15.55 -3.61
C LEU A 7 -2.77 15.03 -4.84
N PRO A 8 -2.11 15.04 -6.02
CA PRO A 8 -2.54 14.25 -7.17
C PRO A 8 -2.74 12.77 -6.80
N ARG A 9 -3.65 12.10 -7.52
CA ARG A 9 -4.03 10.70 -7.22
C ARG A 9 -2.83 9.75 -7.16
N ASP A 10 -1.90 9.86 -8.10
CA ASP A 10 -0.70 9.02 -8.16
C ASP A 10 0.19 9.23 -6.93
N LYS A 11 0.24 10.45 -6.39
CA LYS A 11 0.95 10.75 -5.15
C LYS A 11 0.26 10.09 -3.95
N LYS A 12 -1.07 10.14 -3.88
CA LYS A 12 -1.84 9.48 -2.80
C LYS A 12 -1.59 7.97 -2.75
N GLU A 13 -1.47 7.33 -3.91
CA GLU A 13 -1.12 5.92 -4.05
C GLU A 13 0.33 5.65 -3.60
N ASP A 14 1.32 6.46 -4.01
CA ASP A 14 2.72 6.36 -3.52
C ASP A 14 2.81 6.43 -1.97
N TYR A 15 2.00 7.31 -1.34
CA TYR A 15 1.99 7.46 0.12
C TYR A 15 1.44 6.24 0.84
N LEU A 16 0.36 5.64 0.32
CA LEU A 16 -0.23 4.42 0.89
C LEU A 16 0.75 3.25 0.82
N GLU A 17 1.43 3.07 -0.31
CA GLU A 17 2.44 2.03 -0.51
C GLU A 17 3.55 2.14 0.56
N LEU A 18 4.04 3.35 0.82
CA LEU A 18 5.05 3.61 1.83
C LEU A 18 4.56 3.36 3.26
N ALA A 19 3.35 3.81 3.59
CA ALA A 19 2.78 3.66 4.93
C ALA A 19 2.57 2.18 5.27
N ILE A 20 2.08 1.39 4.31
CA ILE A 20 1.92 -0.06 4.46
C ILE A 20 3.29 -0.73 4.67
N LEU A 21 4.28 -0.42 3.83
CA LEU A 21 5.62 -1.00 3.98
C LEU A 21 6.26 -0.67 5.33
N LYS A 22 6.15 0.58 5.78
CA LYS A 22 6.67 1.00 7.09
C LYS A 22 6.04 0.21 8.23
N TYR A 23 4.71 0.07 8.21
CA TYR A 23 4.00 -0.71 9.22
C TYR A 23 4.48 -2.17 9.24
N LEU A 24 4.56 -2.80 8.07
CA LEU A 24 5.03 -4.17 7.96
C LEU A 24 6.49 -4.34 8.41
N GLN A 25 7.35 -3.34 8.19
CA GLN A 25 8.75 -3.34 8.66
C GLN A 25 8.88 -3.15 10.17
N ILE A 26 7.92 -2.45 10.80
CA ILE A 26 7.83 -2.32 12.24
C ILE A 26 7.42 -3.66 12.87
N VAL A 27 6.38 -4.30 12.32
CA VAL A 27 5.81 -5.52 12.89
C VAL A 27 6.65 -6.77 12.59
N GLN A 28 7.26 -6.85 11.41
CA GLN A 28 8.09 -7.98 10.94
C GLN A 28 7.42 -9.36 10.98
N GLU A 29 6.08 -9.39 11.06
CA GLU A 29 5.28 -10.61 11.07
C GLU A 29 4.15 -10.50 10.04
N PRO A 30 3.55 -11.64 9.61
CA PRO A 30 2.36 -11.61 8.76
C PRO A 30 1.20 -10.92 9.47
N VAL A 31 0.52 -9.99 8.78
CA VAL A 31 -0.61 -9.21 9.31
C VAL A 31 -1.84 -9.32 8.43
N GLU A 32 -3.01 -9.18 9.06
CA GLU A 32 -4.28 -9.07 8.36
C GLU A 32 -4.49 -7.68 7.77
N ARG A 33 -5.23 -7.60 6.67
CA ARG A 33 -5.66 -6.32 6.07
C ARG A 33 -6.32 -5.38 7.09
N ALA A 34 -7.12 -5.91 8.01
CA ALA A 34 -7.80 -5.14 9.04
C ALA A 34 -6.82 -4.46 10.00
N GLN A 35 -5.73 -5.14 10.38
CA GLN A 35 -4.71 -4.61 11.27
C GLN A 35 -3.95 -3.45 10.60
N VAL A 36 -3.64 -3.58 9.31
CA VAL A 36 -3.01 -2.48 8.55
C VAL A 36 -3.94 -1.27 8.47
N LEU A 37 -5.23 -1.47 8.18
CA LEU A 37 -6.20 -0.38 8.12
C LEU A 37 -6.38 0.30 9.49
N ALA A 38 -6.45 -0.47 10.57
CA ALA A 38 -6.51 0.07 11.92
C ALA A 38 -5.28 0.94 12.23
N TYR A 39 -4.08 0.43 11.95
CA TYR A 39 -2.84 1.18 12.13
C TYR A 39 -2.83 2.50 11.34
N LEU A 40 -3.22 2.44 10.06
CA LEU A 40 -3.29 3.63 9.19
C LEU A 40 -4.32 4.65 9.69
N SER A 41 -5.41 4.20 10.32
CA SER A 41 -6.46 5.09 10.84
C SER A 41 -6.08 5.79 12.15
N GLU A 42 -5.22 5.18 12.96
CA GLU A 42 -4.78 5.72 14.25
C GLU A 42 -3.57 6.64 14.10
N HIS A 43 -2.85 6.54 12.99
CA HIS A 43 -1.65 7.33 12.72
C HIS A 43 -1.98 8.39 11.67
N ASP A 44 -2.55 9.51 12.13
CA ASP A 44 -2.94 10.76 11.41
C ASP A 44 -1.85 11.37 10.49
N ILE A 45 -0.67 10.77 10.50
CA ILE A 45 0.52 11.24 9.79
C ILE A 45 0.40 10.97 8.28
N PHE A 46 -0.54 10.12 7.85
CA PHE A 46 -0.57 9.63 6.47
C PHE A 46 -1.86 9.96 5.69
N LEU A 47 -3.01 10.11 6.35
CA LEU A 47 -4.32 10.23 5.70
C LEU A 47 -5.33 11.01 6.56
N PRO A 48 -6.25 11.78 5.95
CA PRO A 48 -7.36 12.41 6.66
C PRO A 48 -8.37 11.33 7.12
N HIS A 49 -8.96 11.53 8.31
CA HIS A 49 -9.84 10.55 8.95
C HIS A 49 -11.06 10.20 8.07
N GLU A 50 -11.52 11.14 7.26
CA GLU A 50 -12.66 11.03 6.34
C GLU A 50 -12.47 9.93 5.27
N GLU A 51 -11.24 9.53 4.96
CA GLU A 51 -10.94 8.42 4.05
C GLU A 51 -11.29 7.06 4.69
N PHE A 52 -11.32 6.98 6.03
CA PHE A 52 -11.72 5.80 6.80
C PHE A 52 -13.22 5.74 7.11
N GLU A 53 -14.00 6.72 6.67
CA GLU A 53 -15.45 6.67 6.75
C GLU A 53 -16.06 5.74 5.68
N PRO A 54 -17.30 5.26 5.89
CA PRO A 54 -18.07 4.60 4.85
C PRO A 54 -18.21 5.47 3.59
N ASN A 55 -18.22 4.83 2.42
CA ASN A 55 -18.52 5.45 1.14
C ASN A 55 -19.99 5.88 1.08
N SER A 56 -20.38 6.58 0.02
CA SER A 56 -21.73 7.13 -0.17
C SER A 56 -22.86 6.09 -0.12
N ASN A 57 -22.54 4.82 -0.35
CA ASN A 57 -23.48 3.69 -0.32
C ASN A 57 -23.46 2.96 1.03
N GLY A 58 -22.67 3.41 2.00
CA GLY A 58 -22.54 2.84 3.35
C GLY A 58 -21.96 1.42 3.41
N THR A 59 -21.47 0.89 2.29
CA THR A 59 -21.17 -0.55 2.17
C THR A 59 -19.70 -0.89 2.46
N ASP A 60 -18.81 0.08 2.29
CA ASP A 60 -17.36 -0.09 2.38
C ASP A 60 -16.67 1.22 2.76
N LEU A 61 -15.43 1.17 3.25
CA LEU A 61 -14.63 2.37 3.51
C LEU A 61 -14.23 3.07 2.21
N LYS A 62 -14.21 4.41 2.19
CA LYS A 62 -13.77 5.21 1.03
C LYS A 62 -12.35 4.86 0.58
N ILE A 63 -11.46 4.56 1.53
CA ILE A 63 -10.06 4.19 1.27
C ILE A 63 -9.88 2.81 0.60
N LYS A 64 -10.86 1.91 0.72
CA LYS A 64 -10.71 0.48 0.35
C LYS A 64 -10.20 0.25 -1.08
N PRO A 65 -10.67 0.96 -2.13
CA PRO A 65 -10.14 0.78 -3.49
C PRO A 65 -8.67 1.18 -3.60
N ARG A 66 -8.26 2.29 -2.97
CA ARG A 66 -6.87 2.77 -3.01
C ARG A 66 -5.95 1.88 -2.20
N PHE A 67 -6.41 1.44 -1.03
CA PHE A 67 -5.70 0.46 -0.22
C PHE A 67 -5.48 -0.84 -1.01
N SER A 68 -6.52 -1.35 -1.66
CA SER A 68 -6.40 -2.57 -2.48
C SER A 68 -5.43 -2.39 -3.64
N PHE A 69 -5.45 -1.23 -4.31
CA PHE A 69 -4.50 -0.91 -5.37
C PHE A 69 -3.06 -0.84 -4.86
N ALA A 70 -2.81 -0.17 -3.74
CA ALA A 70 -1.48 -0.09 -3.14
C ALA A 70 -0.93 -1.48 -2.78
N LEU A 71 -1.76 -2.37 -2.24
CA LEU A 71 -1.35 -3.75 -1.97
C LEU A 71 -0.96 -4.49 -3.25
N THR A 72 -1.76 -4.39 -4.32
CA THR A 72 -1.44 -4.99 -5.61
C THR A 72 -0.16 -4.41 -6.21
N SER A 73 0.05 -3.09 -6.11
CA SER A 73 1.31 -2.45 -6.51
C SER A 73 2.52 -3.04 -5.77
N LEU A 74 2.43 -3.16 -4.45
CA LEU A 74 3.52 -3.70 -3.61
C LEU A 74 3.79 -5.19 -3.91
N GLU A 75 2.75 -5.96 -4.19
CA GLU A 75 2.85 -7.36 -4.59
C GLU A 75 3.54 -7.49 -5.96
N HIS A 76 3.12 -6.71 -6.96
CA HIS A 76 3.78 -6.67 -8.27
C HIS A 76 5.24 -6.20 -8.20
N ALA A 77 5.55 -5.31 -7.27
CA ALA A 77 6.92 -4.89 -6.98
C ALA A 77 7.77 -5.99 -6.30
N GLY A 78 7.14 -7.08 -5.83
CA GLY A 78 7.80 -8.14 -5.08
C GLY A 78 8.22 -7.70 -3.69
N LEU A 79 7.54 -6.70 -3.10
CA LEU A 79 7.84 -6.16 -1.77
C LEU A 79 7.03 -6.84 -0.68
N ILE A 80 5.82 -7.30 -1.01
CA ILE A 80 4.98 -8.09 -0.13
C ILE A 80 4.53 -9.36 -0.84
N TYR A 81 4.06 -10.33 -0.06
CA TYR A 81 3.38 -11.52 -0.57
C TYR A 81 2.20 -11.88 0.34
N HIS A 82 1.29 -12.69 -0.18
CA HIS A 82 0.12 -13.19 0.53
C HIS A 82 0.31 -14.67 0.91
N PRO A 83 0.74 -15.00 2.15
CA PRO A 83 0.89 -16.40 2.58
C PRO A 83 -0.46 -17.13 2.59
N GLN A 84 -1.55 -16.42 2.88
CA GLN A 84 -2.92 -16.90 2.81
C GLN A 84 -3.88 -15.74 2.51
N HIS A 85 -5.11 -16.07 2.14
CA HIS A 85 -6.13 -15.07 1.81
C HIS A 85 -6.33 -14.08 2.97
N GLY A 86 -6.21 -12.78 2.68
CA GLY A 86 -6.40 -11.71 3.66
C GLY A 86 -5.19 -11.37 4.54
N ILE A 87 -4.12 -12.18 4.49
CA ILE A 87 -2.87 -11.95 5.23
C ILE A 87 -1.79 -11.48 4.26
N MET A 88 -0.92 -10.57 4.72
CA MET A 88 0.24 -10.08 3.99
C MET A 88 1.49 -10.10 4.84
N ALA A 89 2.63 -10.34 4.20
CA ALA A 89 3.94 -10.33 4.83
C ALA A 89 4.99 -9.71 3.90
N LEU A 90 6.11 -9.26 4.47
CA LEU A 90 7.24 -8.72 3.71
C LEU A 90 8.00 -9.84 3.01
N THR A 91 8.41 -9.59 1.77
CA THR A 91 9.48 -10.38 1.15
C THR A 91 10.84 -9.93 1.71
N ASP A 92 11.92 -10.67 1.40
CA ASP A 92 13.28 -10.22 1.69
C ASP A 92 13.60 -8.83 1.11
N LEU A 93 13.05 -8.52 -0.07
CA LEU A 93 13.22 -7.20 -0.69
C LEU A 93 12.43 -6.13 0.07
N GLY A 94 11.17 -6.42 0.42
CA GLY A 94 10.35 -5.51 1.23
C GLY A 94 10.94 -5.23 2.61
N ASN A 95 11.62 -6.20 3.21
CA ASN A 95 12.30 -5.98 4.49
C ASN A 95 13.53 -5.08 4.36
N LYS A 96 14.22 -5.13 3.22
CA LYS A 96 15.49 -4.39 2.99
C LYS A 96 15.29 -3.02 2.33
N VAL A 97 14.14 -2.77 1.69
CA VAL A 97 13.90 -1.51 0.97
C VAL A 97 13.85 -0.33 1.94
N ARG A 98 14.55 0.75 1.61
CA ARG A 98 14.57 1.97 2.43
C ARG A 98 13.29 2.76 2.20
N THR A 99 12.35 2.67 3.14
CA THR A 99 11.08 3.41 3.11
C THR A 99 11.22 4.91 3.43
N SER A 100 12.43 5.37 3.76
CA SER A 100 12.79 6.79 3.80
C SER A 100 13.06 7.38 2.41
N ASP A 101 13.33 6.55 1.41
CA ASP A 101 13.54 6.96 0.02
C ASP A 101 12.32 6.60 -0.83
N THR A 102 11.45 7.58 -1.02
CA THR A 102 10.20 7.41 -1.78
C THR A 102 10.44 7.13 -3.26
N HIS A 103 11.60 7.54 -3.80
CA HIS A 103 11.93 7.32 -5.21
C HIS A 103 12.21 5.85 -5.48
N ILE A 104 12.95 5.18 -4.59
CA ILE A 104 13.26 3.74 -4.74
C ILE A 104 11.99 2.89 -4.74
N VAL A 105 11.08 3.14 -3.79
CA VAL A 105 9.81 2.38 -3.72
C VAL A 105 8.98 2.60 -4.98
N LYS A 106 8.87 3.85 -5.45
CA LYS A 106 8.14 4.19 -6.67
C LYS A 106 8.71 3.52 -7.92
N GLU A 107 10.04 3.48 -8.06
CA GLU A 107 10.68 2.80 -9.19
C GLU A 107 10.48 1.28 -9.16
N LEU A 108 10.49 0.67 -7.97
CA LEU A 108 10.18 -0.76 -7.81
C LEU A 108 8.73 -1.06 -8.20
N VAL A 109 7.77 -0.24 -7.76
CA VAL A 109 6.35 -0.36 -8.13
C VAL A 109 6.15 -0.20 -9.64
N ARG A 110 6.73 0.83 -10.25
CA ARG A 110 6.69 1.01 -11.72
C ARG A 110 7.31 -0.17 -12.48
N SER A 111 8.42 -0.69 -12.00
CA SER A 111 9.07 -1.87 -12.57
C SER A 111 8.18 -3.11 -12.46
N GLY A 112 7.53 -3.31 -11.30
CA GLY A 112 6.56 -4.38 -11.07
C GLY A 112 5.40 -4.34 -12.06
N TRP A 113 4.76 -3.18 -12.22
CA TRP A 113 3.68 -2.99 -13.19
C TRP A 113 4.11 -3.22 -14.64
N ARG A 114 5.29 -2.73 -15.04
CA ARG A 114 5.84 -3.00 -16.40
C ARG A 114 6.01 -4.49 -16.66
N LYS A 115 6.54 -5.24 -15.68
CA LYS A 115 6.70 -6.70 -15.79
C LYS A 115 5.35 -7.42 -15.86
N TYR A 116 4.40 -7.02 -15.01
CA TYR A 116 3.05 -7.60 -15.02
C TYR A 116 2.36 -7.42 -16.38
N ASN A 117 2.36 -6.19 -16.91
CA ASN A 117 1.74 -5.89 -18.21
C ASN A 117 2.42 -6.64 -19.36
N ALA A 118 3.76 -6.66 -19.39
CA ALA A 118 4.51 -7.40 -20.42
C ALA A 118 4.26 -8.91 -20.41
N ASN A 119 3.88 -9.49 -19.26
CA ASN A 119 3.51 -10.89 -19.14
C ASN A 119 2.02 -11.14 -19.46
N LYS A 120 1.16 -10.15 -19.22
CA LYS A 120 -0.27 -10.22 -19.58
C LYS A 120 -0.46 -10.24 -21.09
N ASP A 121 0.31 -9.45 -21.83
CA ASP A 121 0.23 -9.37 -23.30
C ASP A 121 0.79 -10.62 -24.03
N LYS A 122 1.34 -11.58 -23.27
CA LYS A 122 1.88 -12.85 -23.80
C LYS A 122 0.96 -14.06 -23.57
N LYS A 123 -0.18 -13.87 -22.91
CA LYS A 123 -1.18 -14.91 -22.64
C LYS A 123 -2.42 -14.70 -23.48
#